data_AF-A0A0W0FT76-F1
#
_entry.id   AF-A0A0W0FT76-F1
#
_cell.length_a   1.000
_cell.length_b   1.000
_cell.length_c   1.000
_cell.angle_alpha   90.00
_cell.angle_beta   90.00
_cell.angle_gamma   90.00
#
_symmetry.space_group_name_H-M   'P 1'
#
loop_
_entity.id
_entity.type
_entity.pdbx_description
1 polymer ?
#
loop_
_entity_poly.entity_id
_entity_poly.type
_entity_poly.pdbx_seq_one_letter_code
_entity_poly.pdbx_strand_id
1 'polypeptide(L)'
;MVTDQESHPSAYTPEALSTLSQCPNLEQLEVDCIGSEPTTETTLQVTAPITLPKVHTLSIICDRDSGEDDFVFAFEFLTLPSLSSIALGSGDDSSWEGISWGERQEEIQRFLLRSQCNITSLRMKAPGVDDHQTILFLLLLPSLETLYLHDQELEYYYYDNDDSKDRCGRNKVVTPLFLQQLIVKDSHSSGSSHFLPRLSDMTLVVHSDGLDVESLCDAVISRWNIDADIGVCSLQSVMIEVVGDGACLEKLLALEKLGTAGRRITISHVKPPM
;
A
#
# COMPACT_ATOMS: atom_id res chain seq x y z
N MET A 1 -14.82 -36.89 -13.50
CA MET A 1 -14.80 -35.43 -13.67
C MET A 1 -13.92 -34.90 -12.56
N VAL A 2 -12.65 -34.71 -12.90
CA VAL A 2 -11.67 -34.04 -12.07
C VAL A 2 -11.78 -32.58 -12.48
N THR A 3 -12.23 -31.73 -11.57
CA THR A 3 -12.17 -30.28 -11.76
C THR A 3 -10.80 -29.85 -11.28
N ASP A 4 -10.00 -29.36 -12.23
CA ASP A 4 -8.70 -28.74 -12.01
C ASP A 4 -8.85 -27.59 -11.01
N GLN A 5 -8.15 -27.74 -9.89
CA GLN A 5 -7.86 -26.67 -8.96
C GLN A 5 -6.42 -26.27 -9.31
N GLU A 6 -6.26 -25.13 -10.00
CA GLU A 6 -4.96 -24.57 -10.33
C GLU A 6 -4.24 -24.21 -9.02
N SER A 7 -3.53 -25.18 -8.45
CA SER A 7 -2.61 -24.96 -7.34
C SER A 7 -1.38 -24.25 -7.91
N HIS A 8 -1.25 -22.95 -7.64
CA HIS A 8 0.01 -22.26 -7.82
C HIS A 8 1.07 -22.95 -6.95
N PRO A 9 2.22 -23.40 -7.51
CA PRO A 9 3.23 -24.08 -6.72
C PRO A 9 3.93 -23.06 -5.80
N SER A 10 3.73 -23.18 -4.49
CA SER A 10 4.46 -22.36 -3.52
C SER A 10 5.96 -22.67 -3.56
N ALA A 11 6.77 -21.63 -3.45
CA ALA A 11 8.23 -21.77 -3.46
C ALA A 11 8.78 -21.69 -2.03
N TYR A 12 9.57 -22.68 -1.64
CA TYR A 12 10.25 -22.68 -0.35
C TYR A 12 11.31 -21.55 -0.28
N THR A 13 11.40 -20.89 0.88
CA THR A 13 12.31 -19.75 1.11
C THR A 13 13.77 -20.04 0.70
N PRO A 14 14.40 -21.17 1.07
CA PRO A 14 15.79 -21.44 0.69
C PRO A 14 16.00 -21.64 -0.82
N GLU A 15 15.08 -22.33 -1.49
CA GLU A 15 15.08 -22.56 -2.94
C GLU A 15 14.88 -21.26 -3.70
N ALA A 16 13.95 -20.42 -3.25
CA ALA A 16 13.72 -19.09 -3.80
C ALA A 16 14.99 -18.22 -3.67
N LEU A 17 15.61 -18.20 -2.50
CA LEU A 17 16.88 -17.48 -2.27
C LEU A 17 18.02 -18.03 -3.14
N SER A 18 18.16 -19.35 -3.26
CA SER A 18 19.16 -19.96 -4.14
C SER A 18 18.97 -19.52 -5.59
N THR A 19 17.73 -19.49 -6.05
CA THR A 19 17.38 -19.06 -7.41
C THR A 19 17.70 -17.57 -7.61
N LEU A 20 17.28 -16.70 -6.68
CA LEU A 20 17.55 -15.27 -6.74
C LEU A 20 19.04 -14.95 -6.73
N SER A 21 19.86 -15.73 -6.00
CA SER A 21 21.32 -15.56 -6.00
C SER A 21 21.97 -15.75 -7.38
N GLN A 22 21.31 -16.49 -8.27
CA GLN A 22 21.77 -16.73 -9.65
C GLN A 22 21.28 -15.67 -10.64
N CYS A 23 20.46 -14.72 -10.20
CA CYS A 23 19.83 -13.69 -11.03
C CYS A 23 20.32 -12.26 -10.69
N PRO A 24 21.63 -11.94 -10.84
CA PRO A 24 22.18 -10.65 -10.42
C PRO A 24 21.70 -9.45 -11.28
N ASN A 25 21.09 -9.73 -12.43
CA ASN A 25 20.56 -8.71 -13.34
C ASN A 25 19.04 -8.53 -13.23
N LEU A 26 18.40 -9.11 -12.21
CA LEU A 26 16.97 -8.96 -12.01
C LEU A 26 16.64 -7.48 -11.73
N GLU A 27 15.67 -6.94 -12.47
CA GLU A 27 15.24 -5.54 -12.37
C GLU A 27 13.88 -5.39 -11.68
N GLN A 28 13.06 -6.43 -11.75
CA GLN A 28 11.72 -6.50 -11.16
C GLN A 28 11.58 -7.82 -10.43
N LEU A 29 11.05 -7.77 -9.22
CA LEU A 29 10.79 -8.94 -8.39
C LEU A 29 9.32 -8.95 -7.99
N GLU A 30 8.64 -10.05 -8.28
CA GLU A 30 7.32 -10.36 -7.80
C GLU A 30 7.43 -11.55 -6.85
N VAL A 31 6.90 -11.38 -5.64
CA VAL A 31 6.85 -12.38 -4.58
C VAL A 31 5.38 -12.73 -4.40
N ASP A 32 5.07 -14.00 -4.60
CA ASP A 32 3.74 -14.58 -4.50
C ASP A 32 3.89 -15.99 -3.94
N CYS A 33 3.28 -16.25 -2.78
CA CYS A 33 3.31 -17.57 -2.11
C CYS A 33 4.74 -18.12 -1.90
N ILE A 34 5.58 -17.34 -1.21
CA ILE A 34 6.92 -17.68 -0.77
C ILE A 34 7.01 -17.68 0.77
N GLY A 35 6.77 -18.83 1.40
CA GLY A 35 6.98 -18.95 2.85
C GLY A 35 6.70 -20.31 3.48
N SER A 36 6.44 -21.37 2.71
CA SER A 36 6.16 -22.70 3.27
C SER A 36 7.24 -23.17 4.25
N GLU A 37 6.82 -23.59 5.45
CA GLU A 37 7.71 -24.29 6.38
C GLU A 37 8.20 -25.60 5.74
N PRO A 38 9.49 -25.93 5.81
CA PRO A 38 10.00 -27.16 5.24
C PRO A 38 9.38 -28.37 5.97
N THR A 39 8.54 -29.14 5.28
CA THR A 39 8.26 -30.51 5.69
C THR A 39 9.55 -31.31 5.56
N THR A 40 10.18 -31.57 6.70
CA THR A 40 11.33 -32.46 6.92
C THR A 40 12.71 -32.01 6.40
N GLU A 41 13.61 -31.77 7.36
CA GLU A 41 15.06 -32.08 7.34
C GLU A 41 16.07 -31.30 6.46
N THR A 42 15.71 -30.16 5.87
CA THR A 42 16.73 -29.28 5.23
C THR A 42 16.73 -27.88 5.82
N THR A 43 17.38 -27.72 6.98
CA THR A 43 17.71 -26.42 7.56
C THR A 43 18.87 -25.78 6.78
N LEU A 44 18.58 -25.24 5.59
CA LEU A 44 19.46 -24.23 5.01
C LEU A 44 19.42 -23.00 5.91
N GLN A 45 20.43 -22.86 6.78
CA GLN A 45 20.62 -21.66 7.58
C GLN A 45 20.93 -20.49 6.64
N VAL A 46 19.89 -19.75 6.27
CA VAL A 46 20.05 -18.44 5.64
C VAL A 46 20.69 -17.53 6.68
N THR A 47 22.01 -17.36 6.58
CA THR A 47 22.81 -16.62 7.56
C THR A 47 22.92 -15.13 7.23
N ALA A 48 22.58 -14.74 6.00
CA ALA A 48 22.59 -13.35 5.55
C ALA A 48 21.55 -13.08 4.45
N PRO A 49 20.94 -11.89 4.43
CA PRO A 49 20.08 -11.45 3.32
C PRO A 49 20.81 -11.44 1.97
N ILE A 50 20.09 -11.74 0.89
CA ILE A 50 20.59 -11.68 -0.48
C ILE A 50 20.48 -10.26 -1.01
N THR A 51 21.53 -9.77 -1.66
CA THR A 51 21.54 -8.47 -2.31
C THR A 51 21.19 -8.60 -3.79
N LEU A 52 20.14 -7.91 -4.23
CA LEU A 52 19.76 -7.80 -5.64
C LEU A 52 19.90 -6.33 -6.08
N PRO A 53 21.07 -5.94 -6.63
CA PRO A 53 21.43 -4.53 -6.78
C PRO A 53 20.70 -3.81 -7.91
N LYS A 54 20.03 -4.53 -8.82
CA LYS A 54 19.33 -3.92 -9.96
C LYS A 54 17.82 -3.90 -9.82
N VAL A 55 17.28 -4.54 -8.78
CA VAL A 55 15.83 -4.58 -8.56
C VAL A 55 15.36 -3.19 -8.16
N HIS A 56 14.55 -2.58 -9.00
CA HIS A 56 13.95 -1.27 -8.79
C HIS A 56 12.45 -1.34 -8.45
N THR A 57 11.82 -2.48 -8.73
CA THR A 57 10.39 -2.73 -8.44
C THR A 57 10.24 -4.04 -7.67
N LEU A 58 9.51 -3.97 -6.55
CA LEU A 58 9.12 -5.11 -5.74
C LEU A 58 7.59 -5.17 -5.68
N SER A 59 7.01 -6.30 -6.04
CA SER A 59 5.59 -6.61 -5.83
C SER A 59 5.47 -7.76 -4.86
N ILE A 60 4.63 -7.62 -3.83
CA ILE A 60 4.32 -8.67 -2.86
C ILE A 60 2.81 -8.88 -2.90
N ILE A 61 2.41 -10.10 -3.25
CA ILE A 61 1.02 -10.52 -3.31
C ILE A 61 0.84 -11.57 -2.23
N CYS A 62 0.03 -11.26 -1.21
CA CYS A 62 -0.23 -12.22 -0.13
C CYS A 62 -1.51 -13.00 -0.40
N ASP A 63 -1.43 -14.31 -0.14
CA ASP A 63 -2.58 -15.20 -0.11
C ASP A 63 -2.86 -15.66 1.33
N ARG A 64 -4.10 -15.42 1.79
CA ARG A 64 -4.58 -15.81 3.13
C ARG A 64 -4.53 -17.32 3.31
N ASP A 65 -4.77 -18.08 2.24
CA ASP A 65 -4.93 -19.53 2.32
C ASP A 65 -3.60 -20.28 2.37
N SER A 66 -2.50 -19.58 2.07
CA SER A 66 -1.16 -20.16 2.08
C SER A 66 -0.65 -20.43 3.51
N GLY A 67 -1.09 -19.64 4.50
CA GLY A 67 -0.44 -19.61 5.82
C GLY A 67 1.02 -19.14 5.77
N GLU A 68 1.45 -18.61 4.62
CA GLU A 68 2.80 -18.15 4.34
C GLU A 68 2.89 -16.65 4.58
N ASP A 69 4.08 -16.18 4.99
CA ASP A 69 4.30 -14.79 5.33
C ASP A 69 5.32 -14.15 4.36
N ASP A 70 4.85 -13.88 3.15
CA ASP A 70 5.64 -13.32 2.03
C ASP A 70 6.31 -11.98 2.38
N PHE A 71 5.72 -11.24 3.32
CA PHE A 71 6.31 -10.02 3.85
C PHE A 71 7.58 -10.30 4.66
N VAL A 72 7.63 -11.40 5.44
CA VAL A 72 8.87 -11.84 6.09
C VAL A 72 9.91 -12.12 5.03
N PHE A 73 9.53 -12.87 3.99
CA PHE A 73 10.47 -13.27 2.97
C PHE A 73 11.18 -12.05 2.37
N ALA A 74 10.39 -11.07 1.94
CA ALA A 74 10.92 -9.86 1.32
C ALA A 74 11.72 -8.99 2.30
N PHE A 75 11.18 -8.70 3.49
CA PHE A 75 11.78 -7.73 4.41
C PHE A 75 12.87 -8.30 5.30
N GLU A 76 12.91 -9.62 5.53
CA GLU A 76 13.98 -10.26 6.28
C GLU A 76 15.15 -10.66 5.37
N PHE A 77 14.87 -11.29 4.22
CA PHE A 77 15.92 -11.97 3.45
C PHE A 77 16.43 -11.20 2.22
N LEU A 78 15.85 -10.06 1.85
CA LEU A 78 16.30 -9.30 0.66
C LEU A 78 16.96 -7.97 1.02
N THR A 79 17.97 -7.58 0.25
CA THR A 79 18.61 -6.26 0.28
C THR A 79 18.54 -5.66 -1.12
N LEU A 80 17.75 -4.61 -1.29
CA LEU A 80 17.36 -4.08 -2.61
C LEU A 80 17.78 -2.61 -2.74
N PRO A 81 19.08 -2.31 -2.95
CA PRO A 81 19.59 -0.95 -2.85
C PRO A 81 19.13 0.01 -3.94
N SER A 82 18.65 -0.51 -5.07
CA SER A 82 18.07 0.30 -6.16
C SER A 82 16.56 0.33 -6.15
N LEU A 83 15.91 -0.21 -5.11
CA LEU A 83 14.46 -0.23 -5.02
C LEU A 83 13.89 1.19 -4.97
N SER A 84 12.92 1.46 -5.84
CA SER A 84 12.21 2.74 -5.89
C SER A 84 10.69 2.57 -5.88
N SER A 85 10.18 1.38 -6.22
CA SER A 85 8.74 1.11 -6.28
C SER A 85 8.37 -0.15 -5.50
N ILE A 86 7.35 -0.04 -4.65
CA ILE A 86 6.77 -1.16 -3.90
C ILE A 86 5.28 -1.27 -4.26
N ALA A 87 4.83 -2.47 -4.61
CA ALA A 87 3.43 -2.82 -4.70
C ALA A 87 3.11 -3.89 -3.67
N LEU A 88 2.13 -3.61 -2.81
CA LEU A 88 1.61 -4.53 -1.81
C LEU A 88 0.15 -4.81 -2.17
N GLY A 89 -0.21 -6.08 -2.28
CA GLY A 89 -1.57 -6.48 -2.58
C GLY A 89 -1.95 -7.78 -1.90
N SER A 90 -3.25 -8.07 -1.94
CA SER A 90 -3.79 -9.40 -1.67
C SER A 90 -4.23 -10.02 -2.99
N GLY A 91 -4.21 -11.35 -3.06
CA GLY A 91 -4.96 -12.10 -4.07
C GLY A 91 -6.44 -11.71 -4.09
N ASP A 92 -7.15 -11.99 -5.18
CA ASP A 92 -8.45 -11.38 -5.47
C ASP A 92 -9.55 -11.70 -4.43
N ASP A 93 -9.39 -12.74 -3.61
CA ASP A 93 -10.32 -13.12 -2.53
C ASP A 93 -9.70 -13.13 -1.12
N SER A 94 -8.46 -12.68 -0.97
CA SER A 94 -7.77 -12.65 0.32
C SER A 94 -7.75 -11.24 0.92
N SER A 95 -7.75 -11.18 2.25
CA SER A 95 -7.48 -9.95 3.00
C SER A 95 -6.19 -10.16 3.79
N TRP A 96 -5.49 -9.09 4.14
CA TRP A 96 -4.31 -9.17 5.02
C TRP A 96 -4.67 -9.47 6.49
N GLU A 97 -5.85 -10.05 6.75
CA GLU A 97 -6.31 -10.42 8.08
C GLU A 97 -5.36 -11.46 8.70
N GLY A 98 -4.81 -11.12 9.86
CA GLY A 98 -3.87 -11.98 10.59
C GLY A 98 -2.42 -11.50 10.55
N ILE A 99 -2.10 -10.50 9.72
CA ILE A 99 -0.76 -9.90 9.67
C ILE A 99 -0.56 -8.96 10.86
N SER A 100 0.44 -9.25 11.69
CA SER A 100 0.83 -8.44 12.84
C SER A 100 1.65 -7.22 12.41
N TRP A 101 0.97 -6.10 12.14
CA TRP A 101 1.63 -4.90 11.62
C TRP A 101 2.65 -4.24 12.55
N GLY A 102 2.54 -4.47 13.86
CA GLY A 102 3.58 -4.02 14.81
C GLY A 102 4.91 -4.71 14.55
N GLU A 103 4.90 -6.03 14.32
CA GLU A 103 6.11 -6.81 14.00
C GLU A 103 6.60 -6.47 12.57
N ARG A 104 5.67 -6.35 11.61
CA ARG A 104 5.99 -5.92 10.24
C ARG A 104 6.70 -4.58 10.20
N GLN A 105 6.28 -3.62 11.03
CA GLN A 105 6.86 -2.28 11.04
C GLN A 105 8.36 -2.33 11.34
N GLU A 106 8.79 -3.14 12.30
CA GLU A 106 10.22 -3.28 12.60
C GLU A 106 10.99 -3.97 11.47
N GLU A 107 10.41 -4.97 10.83
CA GLU A 107 11.00 -5.65 9.67
C GLU A 107 11.20 -4.71 8.50
N ILE A 108 10.18 -3.92 8.17
CA ILE A 108 10.24 -2.87 7.15
C ILE A 108 11.33 -1.86 7.48
N GLN A 109 11.42 -1.39 8.73
CA GLN A 109 12.48 -0.47 9.14
C GLN A 109 13.86 -1.09 8.96
N ARG A 110 14.06 -2.34 9.39
CA ARG A 110 15.33 -3.07 9.20
C ARG A 110 15.65 -3.24 7.72
N PHE A 111 14.64 -3.55 6.89
CA PHE A 111 14.77 -3.65 5.44
C PHE A 111 15.21 -2.32 4.82
N LEU A 112 14.53 -1.21 5.13
CA LEU A 112 14.85 0.11 4.59
C LEU A 112 16.27 0.55 5.01
N LEU A 113 16.64 0.32 6.27
CA LEU A 113 17.98 0.61 6.78
C LEU A 113 19.06 -0.26 6.11
N ARG A 114 18.77 -1.53 5.84
CA ARG A 114 19.72 -2.45 5.21
C ARG A 114 19.87 -2.16 3.71
N SER A 115 18.76 -1.92 3.03
CA SER A 115 18.72 -1.65 1.59
C SER A 115 19.22 -0.26 1.27
N GLN A 116 19.06 0.73 2.16
CA GLN A 116 19.40 2.14 1.87
C GLN A 116 18.75 2.65 0.58
N CYS A 117 17.58 2.10 0.26
CA CYS A 117 16.83 2.39 -0.95
C CYS A 117 15.99 3.66 -0.78
N ASN A 118 15.61 4.28 -1.90
CA ASN A 118 14.80 5.48 -1.90
C ASN A 118 13.47 5.22 -2.61
N ILE A 119 12.45 4.87 -1.83
CA ILE A 119 11.12 4.56 -2.36
C ILE A 119 10.43 5.85 -2.77
N THR A 120 10.09 5.95 -4.06
CA THR A 120 9.36 7.07 -4.66
C THR A 120 7.95 6.67 -5.07
N SER A 121 7.66 5.37 -5.18
CA SER A 121 6.35 4.86 -5.59
C SER A 121 5.87 3.76 -4.65
N LEU A 122 4.62 3.88 -4.20
CA LEU A 122 3.96 2.88 -3.37
C LEU A 122 2.55 2.63 -3.89
N ARG A 123 2.21 1.36 -4.04
CA ARG A 123 0.87 0.88 -4.32
C ARG A 123 0.43 -0.07 -3.21
N MET A 124 -0.71 0.21 -2.58
CA MET A 124 -1.34 -0.69 -1.62
C MET A 124 -2.77 -0.99 -2.09
N LYS A 125 -3.04 -2.26 -2.41
CA LYS A 125 -4.38 -2.77 -2.76
C LYS A 125 -4.91 -3.59 -1.60
N ALA A 126 -6.12 -3.27 -1.14
CA ALA A 126 -6.79 -3.98 -0.07
C ALA A 126 -5.92 -4.17 1.19
N PRO A 127 -5.32 -3.09 1.69
CA PRO A 127 -4.42 -3.22 2.82
C PRO A 127 -5.25 -3.57 4.05
N GLY A 128 -5.05 -4.75 4.65
CA GLY A 128 -5.72 -5.14 5.90
C GLY A 128 -5.17 -4.40 7.13
N VAL A 129 -4.85 -3.11 6.96
CA VAL A 129 -4.42 -2.17 7.99
C VAL A 129 -5.44 -1.07 8.18
N ASP A 130 -5.41 -0.48 9.37
CA ASP A 130 -6.11 0.77 9.62
C ASP A 130 -5.30 2.00 9.13
N ASP A 131 -5.93 3.16 9.27
CA ASP A 131 -5.34 4.46 8.97
C ASP A 131 -4.09 4.75 9.80
N HIS A 132 -4.08 4.42 11.09
CA HIS A 132 -2.94 4.62 11.99
C HIS A 132 -1.70 3.86 11.52
N GLN A 133 -1.84 2.58 11.22
CA GLN A 133 -0.77 1.72 10.74
C GLN A 133 -0.25 2.19 9.38
N THR A 134 -1.16 2.59 8.48
CA THR A 134 -0.78 3.13 7.17
C THR A 134 0.01 4.43 7.31
N ILE A 135 -0.42 5.35 8.19
CA ILE A 135 0.31 6.59 8.48
C ILE A 135 1.72 6.28 8.99
N LEU A 136 1.85 5.35 9.95
CA LEU A 136 3.16 4.96 10.50
C LEU A 136 4.09 4.37 9.43
N PHE A 137 3.55 3.57 8.51
CA PHE A 137 4.32 3.04 7.39
C PHE A 137 4.76 4.13 6.42
N LEU A 138 3.85 5.02 6.03
CA LEU A 138 4.12 6.13 5.11
C LEU A 138 5.11 7.15 5.66
N LEU A 139 5.18 7.31 7.00
CA LEU A 139 6.21 8.13 7.65
C LEU A 139 7.63 7.60 7.44
N LEU A 140 7.80 6.31 7.12
CA LEU A 140 9.10 5.72 6.78
C LEU A 140 9.54 6.04 5.34
N LEU A 141 8.66 6.60 4.51
CA LEU A 141 8.86 6.83 3.08
C LEU A 141 8.80 8.34 2.74
N PRO A 142 9.70 9.18 3.29
CA PRO A 142 9.62 10.63 3.11
C PRO A 142 9.85 11.11 1.68
N SER A 143 10.44 10.27 0.82
CA SER A 143 10.71 10.57 -0.59
C SER A 143 9.57 10.16 -1.53
N LEU A 144 8.44 9.70 -1.00
CA LEU A 144 7.34 9.18 -1.82
C LEU A 144 6.74 10.29 -2.71
N GLU A 145 6.71 10.02 -4.00
CA GLU A 145 6.19 10.91 -5.06
C GLU A 145 4.85 10.39 -5.60
N THR A 146 4.69 9.07 -5.70
CA THR A 146 3.48 8.41 -6.18
C THR A 146 2.88 7.50 -5.12
N LEU A 147 1.61 7.74 -4.77
CA LEU A 147 0.84 6.93 -3.84
C LEU A 147 -0.43 6.40 -4.51
N TYR A 148 -0.63 5.08 -4.46
CA TYR A 148 -1.90 4.43 -4.78
C TYR A 148 -2.41 3.71 -3.54
N LEU A 149 -3.64 4.02 -3.13
CA LEU A 149 -4.36 3.33 -2.05
C LEU A 149 -5.71 2.84 -2.58
N HIS A 150 -6.04 1.59 -2.31
CA HIS A 150 -7.36 1.02 -2.58
C HIS A 150 -7.88 0.37 -1.31
N ASP A 151 -8.89 1.00 -0.70
CA ASP A 151 -9.60 0.47 0.47
C ASP A 151 -10.39 -0.78 0.06
N GLN A 152 -10.28 -1.87 0.82
CA GLN A 152 -11.14 -3.05 0.62
C GLN A 152 -12.44 -2.85 1.39
N GLU A 153 -13.57 -2.98 0.71
CA GLU A 153 -14.83 -3.29 1.38
C GLU A 153 -14.77 -4.75 1.81
N LEU A 154 -14.66 -4.98 3.12
CA LEU A 154 -14.92 -6.29 3.69
C LEU A 154 -16.41 -6.55 3.49
N GLU A 155 -16.73 -7.23 2.39
CA GLU A 155 -18.03 -7.85 2.21
C GLU A 155 -18.18 -8.86 3.35
N TYR A 156 -19.04 -8.55 4.31
CA TYR A 156 -19.33 -9.46 5.39
C TYR A 156 -19.91 -10.74 4.80
N TYR A 157 -19.13 -11.83 4.81
CA TYR A 157 -19.73 -13.15 4.84
C TYR A 157 -20.59 -13.23 6.11
N TYR A 158 -21.90 -13.17 5.91
CA TYR A 158 -22.92 -13.43 6.92
C TYR A 158 -22.73 -14.85 7.50
N TYR A 159 -21.85 -14.99 8.47
CA TYR A 159 -22.00 -16.03 9.48
C TYR A 159 -22.73 -15.41 10.65
N ASP A 160 -24.04 -15.67 10.65
CA ASP A 160 -24.97 -15.47 11.75
C ASP A 160 -24.34 -15.75 13.12
N ASN A 161 -24.70 -14.91 14.09
CA ASN A 161 -24.47 -15.01 15.53
C ASN A 161 -23.21 -14.31 16.08
N ASP A 162 -23.14 -12.98 15.98
CA ASP A 162 -22.70 -12.20 17.14
C ASP A 162 -23.28 -10.77 17.08
N ASP A 163 -23.91 -10.33 18.17
CA ASP A 163 -24.52 -9.00 18.37
C ASP A 163 -23.49 -7.85 18.42
N SER A 164 -22.33 -8.01 17.79
CA SER A 164 -21.27 -7.00 17.72
C SER A 164 -21.45 -6.14 16.46
N LYS A 165 -22.23 -5.05 16.60
CA LYS A 165 -22.40 -3.97 15.59
C LYS A 165 -21.10 -3.21 15.21
N ASP A 166 -19.92 -3.78 15.47
CA ASP A 166 -18.65 -3.05 15.62
C ASP A 166 -17.51 -3.59 14.75
N ARG A 167 -17.81 -4.47 13.79
CA ARG A 167 -16.81 -4.99 12.83
C ARG A 167 -16.81 -4.25 11.48
N CYS A 168 -17.74 -3.30 11.28
CA CYS A 168 -17.88 -2.54 10.04
C CYS A 168 -16.84 -1.43 10.06
N GLY A 169 -15.78 -1.53 9.24
CA GLY A 169 -14.84 -0.43 9.04
C GLY A 169 -13.51 -0.51 9.80
N ARG A 170 -13.03 -1.69 10.20
CA ARG A 170 -11.73 -1.80 10.89
C ARG A 170 -10.50 -1.60 9.99
N ASN A 171 -10.61 -1.85 8.68
CA ASN A 171 -9.47 -1.83 7.76
C ASN A 171 -9.68 -0.79 6.64
N LYS A 172 -10.14 0.42 7.01
CA LYS A 172 -10.26 1.55 6.09
C LYS A 172 -9.05 2.45 6.29
N VAL A 173 -8.32 2.74 5.21
CA VAL A 173 -7.14 3.62 5.26
C VAL A 173 -7.53 5.06 5.01
N VAL A 174 -8.43 5.33 4.05
CA VAL A 174 -8.84 6.70 3.72
C VAL A 174 -9.92 7.18 4.69
N THR A 175 -9.49 7.52 5.91
CA THR A 175 -10.31 8.04 7.01
C THR A 175 -10.10 9.55 7.20
N PRO A 176 -10.94 10.24 8.01
CA PRO A 176 -10.68 11.62 8.38
C PRO A 176 -9.29 11.84 9.00
N LEU A 177 -8.78 10.89 9.79
CA LEU A 177 -7.46 11.00 10.40
C LEU A 177 -6.35 11.01 9.34
N PHE A 178 -6.39 10.06 8.41
CA PHE A 178 -5.44 10.00 7.29
C PHE A 178 -5.47 11.27 6.45
N LEU A 179 -6.68 11.74 6.08
CA LEU A 179 -6.86 12.95 5.29
C LEU A 179 -6.34 14.19 6.01
N GLN A 180 -6.54 14.29 7.32
CA GLN A 180 -5.99 15.38 8.12
C GLN A 180 -4.46 15.42 8.14
N GLN A 181 -3.77 14.28 8.04
CA GLN A 181 -2.31 14.25 7.90
C GLN A 181 -1.85 14.78 6.54
N LEU A 182 -2.64 14.58 5.49
CA LEU A 182 -2.33 15.10 4.17
C LEU A 182 -2.48 16.63 4.09
N ILE A 183 -3.34 17.25 4.91
CA ILE A 183 -3.54 18.70 4.89
C ILE A 183 -2.24 19.44 5.21
N VAL A 184 -1.81 20.30 4.29
CA VAL A 184 -0.69 21.21 4.50
C VAL A 184 -1.19 22.42 5.29
N LYS A 185 -0.67 22.59 6.51
CA LYS A 185 -1.00 23.73 7.38
C LYS A 185 0.08 24.79 7.23
N ASP A 186 -0.32 26.03 6.90
CA ASP A 186 0.52 27.22 6.89
C ASP A 186 1.03 27.52 8.29
N SER A 187 2.09 26.83 8.68
CA SER A 187 2.65 26.95 10.01
C SER A 187 3.96 27.68 9.86
N HIS A 188 3.97 28.97 10.16
CA HIS A 188 5.18 29.77 10.39
C HIS A 188 6.07 29.23 11.54
N SER A 189 5.71 28.09 12.13
CA SER A 189 6.52 27.35 13.10
C SER A 189 7.52 26.45 12.36
N SER A 190 8.73 26.96 12.21
CA SER A 190 9.91 26.21 11.79
C SER A 190 10.08 24.94 12.66
N GLY A 191 9.71 23.76 12.14
CA GLY A 191 10.07 22.51 12.82
C GLY A 191 9.22 21.26 12.57
N SER A 192 7.99 21.35 12.04
CA SER A 192 7.19 20.15 11.75
C SER A 192 7.46 19.63 10.34
N SER A 193 8.03 18.43 10.21
CA SER A 193 8.12 17.73 8.93
C SER A 193 6.72 17.43 8.41
N HIS A 194 6.40 17.90 7.20
CA HIS A 194 5.12 17.60 6.56
C HIS A 194 5.02 16.11 6.21
N PHE A 195 3.84 15.52 6.40
CA PHE A 195 3.57 14.15 5.99
C PHE A 195 3.65 14.05 4.46
N LEU A 196 4.44 13.11 3.93
CA LEU A 196 4.64 12.91 2.49
C LEU A 196 4.93 14.23 1.72
N PRO A 197 6.07 14.90 1.99
CA PRO A 197 6.35 16.23 1.47
C PRO A 197 6.62 16.23 -0.05
N ARG A 198 6.97 15.08 -0.64
CA ARG A 198 7.26 14.96 -2.08
C ARG A 198 6.11 14.44 -2.93
N LEU A 199 4.97 14.14 -2.32
CA LEU A 199 3.84 13.53 -3.01
C LEU A 199 3.32 14.45 -4.13
N SER A 200 3.42 13.98 -5.38
CA SER A 200 2.95 14.67 -6.58
C SER A 200 1.78 13.94 -7.24
N ASP A 201 1.72 12.62 -7.09
CA ASP A 201 0.76 11.76 -7.77
C ASP A 201 0.02 10.90 -6.75
N MET A 202 -1.30 11.05 -6.70
CA MET A 202 -2.14 10.37 -5.74
C MET A 202 -3.30 9.68 -6.44
N THR A 203 -3.48 8.38 -6.19
CA THR A 203 -4.65 7.61 -6.62
C THR A 203 -5.30 6.99 -5.41
N LEU A 204 -6.59 7.28 -5.21
CA LEU A 204 -7.40 6.74 -4.13
C LEU A 204 -8.59 5.99 -4.72
N VAL A 205 -8.74 4.72 -4.40
CA VAL A 205 -9.95 3.93 -4.68
C VAL A 205 -10.67 3.75 -3.35
N VAL A 206 -11.83 4.40 -3.20
CA VAL A 206 -12.53 4.56 -1.93
C VAL A 206 -14.00 4.21 -2.05
N HIS A 207 -14.57 3.62 -1.00
CA HIS A 207 -16.00 3.34 -0.94
C HIS A 207 -16.78 4.60 -0.55
N SER A 208 -17.95 4.80 -1.17
CA SER A 208 -18.80 5.97 -0.89
C SER A 208 -19.32 6.00 0.54
N ASP A 209 -19.50 4.83 1.17
CA ASP A 209 -19.95 4.73 2.55
C ASP A 209 -18.87 5.21 3.55
N GLY A 210 -19.28 6.09 4.46
CA GLY A 210 -18.42 6.69 5.47
C GLY A 210 -17.24 7.49 4.92
N LEU A 211 -17.26 7.95 3.66
CA LEU A 211 -16.22 8.83 3.12
C LEU A 211 -16.44 10.27 3.60
N ASP A 212 -15.44 10.84 4.26
CA ASP A 212 -15.42 12.27 4.58
C ASP A 212 -14.95 13.09 3.37
N VAL A 213 -15.92 13.45 2.54
CA VAL A 213 -15.71 14.20 1.29
C VAL A 213 -15.10 15.58 1.56
N GLU A 214 -15.45 16.22 2.66
CA GLU A 214 -14.98 17.58 2.98
C GLU A 214 -13.50 17.53 3.34
N SER A 215 -13.10 16.63 4.24
CA SER A 215 -11.69 16.41 4.56
C SER A 215 -10.86 15.99 3.34
N LEU A 216 -11.42 15.20 2.42
CA LEU A 216 -10.72 14.78 1.19
C LEU A 216 -10.51 15.96 0.24
N CYS A 217 -11.55 16.77 0.02
CA CYS A 217 -11.44 18.01 -0.75
C CYS A 217 -10.39 18.95 -0.15
N ASP A 218 -10.42 19.16 1.16
CA ASP A 218 -9.46 20.03 1.85
C ASP A 218 -8.02 19.51 1.72
N ALA A 219 -7.81 18.21 1.86
CA ALA A 219 -6.51 17.58 1.66
C ALA A 219 -5.97 17.81 0.24
N VAL A 220 -6.81 17.61 -0.79
CA VAL A 220 -6.42 17.84 -2.19
C VAL A 220 -6.15 19.31 -2.46
N ILE A 221 -7.06 20.21 -2.05
CA ILE A 221 -6.96 21.65 -2.30
C ILE A 221 -5.72 22.23 -1.62
N SER A 222 -5.46 21.86 -0.36
CA SER A 222 -4.29 22.35 0.40
C SER A 222 -2.96 22.01 -0.29
N ARG A 223 -2.93 20.95 -1.11
CA ARG A 223 -1.75 20.53 -1.86
C ARG A 223 -1.74 20.91 -3.33
N TRP A 224 -2.82 21.48 -3.85
CA TRP A 224 -2.95 21.76 -5.27
C TRP A 224 -2.12 22.98 -5.70
N ASN A 225 -2.06 24.01 -4.85
CA ASN A 225 -1.34 25.25 -5.09
C ASN A 225 -0.55 25.64 -3.84
N ILE A 226 0.59 24.97 -3.63
CA ILE A 226 1.50 25.24 -2.52
C ILE A 226 2.55 26.27 -2.97
N ASP A 227 2.87 27.22 -2.10
CA ASP A 227 4.01 28.11 -2.29
C ASP A 227 5.34 27.35 -2.17
N ALA A 228 6.28 27.61 -3.08
CA ALA A 228 7.56 26.89 -3.14
C ALA A 228 8.38 26.93 -1.83
N ASP A 229 8.13 27.93 -0.98
CA ASP A 229 8.84 28.14 0.28
C ASP A 229 8.36 27.22 1.42
N ILE A 230 7.26 26.48 1.24
CA ILE A 230 6.68 25.58 2.26
C ILE A 230 7.44 24.25 2.34
N GLY A 231 8.24 23.90 1.33
CA GLY A 231 9.01 22.65 1.32
C GLY A 231 8.16 21.40 1.08
N VAL A 232 6.96 21.56 0.51
CA VAL A 232 6.07 20.49 0.08
C VAL A 232 5.80 20.64 -1.42
N CYS A 233 5.89 19.54 -2.16
CA CYS A 233 5.57 19.48 -3.58
C CYS A 233 4.06 19.62 -3.79
N SER A 234 3.66 20.40 -4.79
CA SER A 234 2.24 20.45 -5.20
C SER A 234 1.84 19.17 -5.92
N LEU A 235 0.61 18.71 -5.69
CA LEU A 235 0.02 17.63 -6.47
C LEU A 235 -0.08 18.02 -7.94
N GLN A 236 0.31 17.10 -8.82
CA GLN A 236 0.22 17.23 -10.28
C GLN A 236 -0.86 16.31 -10.86
N SER A 237 -1.03 15.11 -10.30
CA SER A 237 -2.08 14.17 -10.72
C SER A 237 -2.83 13.62 -9.52
N VAL A 238 -4.14 13.80 -9.51
CA VAL A 238 -5.03 13.18 -8.52
C VAL A 238 -6.08 12.34 -9.25
N MET A 239 -6.19 11.08 -8.87
CA MET A 239 -7.23 10.18 -9.34
C MET A 239 -8.02 9.68 -8.14
N ILE A 240 -9.35 9.85 -8.17
CA ILE A 240 -10.23 9.36 -7.12
C ILE A 240 -11.27 8.47 -7.79
N GLU A 241 -11.27 7.20 -7.46
CA GLU A 241 -12.26 6.23 -7.90
C GLU A 241 -13.20 5.95 -6.74
N VAL A 242 -14.47 6.31 -6.90
CA VAL A 242 -15.51 6.06 -5.90
C VAL A 242 -16.21 4.76 -6.23
N VAL A 243 -16.14 3.79 -5.31
CA VAL A 243 -16.86 2.52 -5.38
C VAL A 243 -18.18 2.65 -4.61
N GLY A 244 -19.28 2.09 -5.13
CA GLY A 244 -20.57 2.03 -4.42
C GLY A 244 -21.70 2.85 -5.05
N ASP A 245 -22.53 3.49 -4.22
CA ASP A 245 -23.75 4.18 -4.67
C ASP A 245 -23.50 5.55 -5.35
N GLY A 246 -22.27 6.07 -5.23
CA GLY A 246 -21.86 7.33 -5.83
C GLY A 246 -22.48 8.59 -5.20
N ALA A 247 -23.06 8.52 -4.01
CA ALA A 247 -23.74 9.66 -3.37
C ALA A 247 -22.81 10.88 -3.16
N CYS A 248 -21.50 10.65 -3.02
CA CYS A 248 -20.49 11.69 -2.83
C CYS A 248 -19.92 12.29 -4.14
N LEU A 249 -20.25 11.71 -5.30
CA LEU A 249 -19.63 12.08 -6.58
C LEU A 249 -19.85 13.54 -6.95
N GLU A 250 -21.05 14.08 -6.76
CA GLU A 250 -21.36 15.46 -7.16
C GLU A 250 -20.45 16.49 -6.49
N LYS A 251 -20.15 16.28 -5.20
CA LYS A 251 -19.23 17.13 -4.43
C LYS A 251 -17.80 16.96 -4.92
N LEU A 252 -17.36 15.72 -5.14
CA LEU A 252 -16.00 15.43 -5.59
C LEU A 252 -15.75 16.01 -6.98
N LEU A 253 -16.68 15.86 -7.93
CA LEU A 253 -16.55 16.36 -9.32
C LEU A 253 -16.30 17.88 -9.39
N ALA A 254 -16.62 18.64 -8.34
CA ALA A 254 -16.24 20.04 -8.25
C ALA A 254 -14.71 20.24 -8.27
N LEU A 255 -13.92 19.28 -7.78
CA LEU A 255 -12.46 19.30 -7.80
C LEU A 255 -11.90 19.23 -9.23
N GLU A 256 -12.57 18.55 -10.17
CA GLU A 256 -12.09 18.46 -11.56
C GLU A 256 -11.95 19.85 -12.21
N LYS A 257 -12.73 20.83 -11.75
CA LYS A 257 -12.65 22.23 -12.21
C LYS A 257 -11.35 22.93 -11.82
N LEU A 258 -10.59 22.37 -10.88
CA LEU A 258 -9.26 22.87 -10.49
C LEU A 258 -8.15 22.40 -11.45
N GLY A 259 -8.45 21.47 -12.36
CA GLY A 259 -7.53 21.01 -13.40
C GLY A 259 -7.02 22.16 -14.25
N THR A 260 -5.72 22.18 -14.51
CA THR A 260 -5.05 23.19 -15.35
C THR A 260 -4.02 22.53 -16.26
N ALA A 261 -3.45 23.26 -17.23
CA ALA A 261 -2.44 22.68 -18.11
C ALA A 261 -1.24 22.15 -17.28
N GLY A 262 -0.96 20.84 -17.39
CA GLY A 262 0.08 20.16 -16.62
C GLY A 262 -0.35 19.63 -15.25
N ARG A 263 -1.60 19.88 -14.81
CA ARG A 263 -2.15 19.33 -13.55
C ARG A 263 -3.56 18.79 -13.75
N ARG A 264 -3.80 17.54 -13.37
CA ARG A 264 -5.09 16.87 -13.60
C ARG A 264 -5.70 16.30 -12.32
N ILE A 265 -7.01 16.47 -12.19
CA ILE A 265 -7.83 15.75 -11.23
C ILE A 265 -8.85 14.96 -12.05
N THR A 266 -8.94 13.66 -11.79
CA THR A 266 -9.90 12.77 -12.44
C THR A 266 -10.69 12.04 -11.38
N ILE A 267 -12.01 12.14 -11.47
CA ILE A 267 -12.92 11.45 -10.55
C ILE A 267 -13.78 10.51 -11.37
N SER A 268 -13.80 9.25 -10.97
CA SER A 268 -14.59 8.23 -11.63
C SER A 268 -15.46 7.46 -10.64
N HIS A 269 -16.52 6.87 -11.17
CA HIS A 269 -17.42 6.00 -10.42
C HIS A 269 -17.25 4.57 -10.89
N VAL A 270 -16.99 3.67 -9.94
CA VAL A 270 -16.90 2.24 -10.18
C VAL A 270 -18.12 1.60 -9.54
N LYS A 271 -18.96 0.97 -10.37
CA LYS A 271 -20.06 0.15 -9.84
C LYS A 271 -19.47 -1.15 -9.30
N PRO A 272 -19.84 -1.58 -8.07
CA PRO A 272 -19.41 -2.88 -7.59
C PRO A 272 -19.91 -3.98 -8.54
N PRO A 273 -19.15 -5.08 -8.72
CA PRO A 273 -19.61 -6.21 -9.49
C PRO A 273 -20.94 -6.74 -8.91
N MET A 274 -21.90 -7.02 -9.79
CA MET A 274 -23.21 -7.61 -9.45
C MET A 274 -23.12 -9.09 -9.11
#